data_AF-Y0KJ21-F1
#
_entry.id   AF-Y0KJ21-F1
#
_cell.length_a   1.000
_cell.length_b   1.000
_cell.length_c   1.000
_cell.angle_alpha   90.00
_cell.angle_beta   90.00
_cell.angle_gamma   90.00
#
_symmetry.space_group_name_H-M   'P 1'
#
loop_
_entity.id
_entity.type
_entity.pdbx_description
1 polymer ?
#
loop_
_entity_poly.entity_id
_entity_poly.type
_entity_poly.pdbx_seq_one_letter_code
_entity_poly.pdbx_strand_id
1 'polypeptide(L)'
;MSIDEEKLFSKYLILAVEKIHQEYSCRGYDSAAYTHDLRLSDEIVLKATKPPYTMCVAAQMEIIVTALNLYGEETNDRSYQSYLPINEWTKLKGKSFKSMIWLAEGSGSNGTADALARFGMGKVVSFSELVPGSFINLNRTSGSGHATLFLGYINNTGKHVPKFDESVVGFKYYSSQGKLSGGGMDYRLAFFDSKCPDEPTDIKRDCGVIYSDKQKYLNCGVMYSPSFWDKVARNAALMNEMGDEGLELPDSYMNPLYLNQTTADDK
;
A
#
# COMPACT_ATOMS: atom_id res chain seq x y z
N MET A 1 -11.69 -14.14 -13.14
CA MET A 1 -12.48 -14.93 -12.16
C MET A 1 -12.85 -13.94 -11.08
N SER A 2 -14.15 -13.67 -10.88
CA SER A 2 -14.58 -12.62 -9.95
C SER A 2 -13.95 -12.77 -8.57
N ILE A 3 -13.59 -11.66 -7.94
CA ILE A 3 -13.07 -11.67 -6.57
C ILE A 3 -14.20 -12.16 -5.64
N ASP A 4 -13.85 -13.09 -4.77
CA ASP A 4 -14.72 -13.59 -3.73
C ASP A 4 -14.66 -12.62 -2.54
N GLU A 5 -15.65 -11.73 -2.43
CA GLU A 5 -15.67 -10.64 -1.46
C GLU A 5 -15.63 -11.14 0.00
N GLU A 6 -16.17 -12.33 0.28
CA GLU A 6 -16.15 -12.93 1.62
C GLU A 6 -14.72 -13.26 2.10
N LYS A 7 -13.80 -13.45 1.15
CA LYS A 7 -12.39 -13.73 1.47
C LYS A 7 -11.60 -12.48 1.75
N LEU A 8 -12.11 -11.29 1.44
CA LEU A 8 -11.34 -10.06 1.47
C LEU A 8 -11.21 -9.48 2.87
N PHE A 9 -10.07 -8.84 3.10
CA PHE A 9 -9.81 -8.10 4.34
C PHE A 9 -10.23 -6.61 4.25
N SER A 10 -10.96 -6.25 3.19
CA SER A 10 -11.32 -4.87 2.85
C SER A 10 -11.96 -4.10 4.01
N LYS A 11 -12.88 -4.73 4.77
CA LYS A 11 -13.54 -4.09 5.93
C LYS A 11 -12.53 -3.45 6.87
N TYR A 12 -11.54 -4.22 7.34
CA TYR A 12 -10.57 -3.74 8.33
C TYR A 12 -9.55 -2.79 7.74
N LEU A 13 -9.22 -2.92 6.45
CA LEU A 13 -8.36 -1.96 5.75
C LEU A 13 -9.02 -0.58 5.65
N ILE A 14 -10.32 -0.52 5.38
CA ILE A 14 -11.07 0.74 5.37
C ILE A 14 -11.17 1.34 6.77
N LEU A 15 -11.49 0.52 7.79
CA LEU A 15 -11.50 0.99 9.19
C LEU A 15 -10.13 1.49 9.65
N ALA A 16 -9.04 0.85 9.21
CA ALA A 16 -7.68 1.31 9.48
C ALA A 16 -7.40 2.67 8.84
N VAL A 17 -7.84 2.90 7.60
CA VAL A 17 -7.73 4.23 6.95
C VAL A 17 -8.46 5.29 7.75
N GLU A 18 -9.70 5.02 8.19
CA GLU A 18 -10.47 5.97 8.99
C GLU A 18 -9.76 6.32 10.30
N LYS A 19 -9.26 5.30 11.02
CA LYS A 19 -8.51 5.48 12.27
C LYS A 19 -7.23 6.28 12.05
N ILE A 20 -6.42 5.92 11.05
CA ILE A 20 -5.18 6.63 10.73
C ILE A 20 -5.48 8.08 10.31
N HIS A 21 -6.55 8.31 9.55
CA HIS A 21 -6.91 9.65 9.12
C HIS A 21 -7.31 10.54 10.31
N GLN A 22 -8.10 10.01 11.24
CA GLN A 22 -8.50 10.74 12.44
C GLN A 22 -7.30 11.10 13.34
N GLU A 23 -6.32 10.22 13.43
CA GLU A 23 -5.21 10.38 14.38
C GLU A 23 -3.97 11.06 13.76
N TYR A 24 -3.64 10.78 12.50
CA TYR A 24 -2.33 11.08 11.88
C TYR A 24 -2.41 11.79 10.51
N SER A 25 -3.59 12.26 10.09
CA SER A 25 -3.72 12.95 8.80
C SER A 25 -2.89 14.23 8.70
N CYS A 26 -2.38 14.49 7.49
CA CYS A 26 -1.73 15.75 7.11
C CYS A 26 -0.55 16.18 8.03
N ARG A 27 0.12 15.25 8.70
CA ARG A 27 1.24 15.54 9.62
C ARG A 27 2.61 15.64 8.96
N GLY A 28 2.66 15.62 7.63
CA GLY A 28 3.87 15.77 6.85
C GLY A 28 4.36 14.48 6.20
N TYR A 29 5.10 14.68 5.11
CA TYR A 29 5.66 13.63 4.28
C TYR A 29 7.20 13.72 4.25
N ASP A 30 7.89 12.59 4.42
CA ASP A 30 9.36 12.45 4.35
C ASP A 30 9.72 11.00 3.98
N SER A 31 11.00 10.70 3.72
CA SER A 31 11.52 9.33 3.52
C SER A 31 11.63 8.54 4.85
N ALA A 32 10.67 8.73 5.75
CA ALA A 32 10.63 8.13 7.07
C ALA A 32 9.66 6.94 7.12
N ALA A 33 9.94 5.98 8.00
CA ALA A 33 9.02 4.88 8.28
C ALA A 33 8.05 5.27 9.38
N TYR A 34 6.75 5.16 9.07
CA TYR A 34 5.59 5.22 9.97
C TYR A 34 5.36 6.55 10.70
N THR A 35 4.09 6.91 10.88
CA THR A 35 3.74 8.12 11.66
C THR A 35 3.94 7.95 13.16
N HIS A 36 3.99 6.70 13.64
CA HIS A 36 4.17 6.29 15.03
C HIS A 36 4.69 4.84 15.08
N ASP A 37 5.17 4.40 16.25
CA ASP A 37 5.52 3.00 16.46
C ASP A 37 4.29 2.10 16.29
N LEU A 38 4.40 1.08 15.42
CA LEU A 38 3.30 0.15 15.17
C LEU A 38 3.56 -1.15 15.94
N ARG A 39 2.66 -1.50 16.85
CA ARG A 39 2.73 -2.76 17.59
C ARG A 39 1.81 -3.78 16.93
N LEU A 40 2.35 -4.89 16.41
CA LEU A 40 1.55 -6.01 15.88
C LEU A 40 1.33 -7.09 16.95
N SER A 41 2.31 -7.30 17.82
CA SER A 41 2.27 -8.18 18.99
C SER A 41 3.20 -7.65 20.09
N ASP A 42 3.32 -8.34 21.22
CA ASP A 42 4.29 -7.96 22.26
C ASP A 42 5.74 -8.02 21.77
N GLU A 43 6.02 -8.97 20.86
CA GLU A 43 7.35 -9.20 20.29
C GLU A 43 7.61 -8.39 19.02
N ILE A 44 6.57 -8.06 18.25
CA ILE A 44 6.68 -7.41 16.94
C ILE A 44 6.27 -5.94 17.05
N VAL A 45 7.29 -5.07 17.12
CA VAL A 45 7.14 -3.60 17.10
C VAL A 45 7.91 -3.01 15.92
N LEU A 46 7.21 -2.37 15.00
CA LEU A 46 7.77 -1.68 13.85
C LEU A 46 8.02 -0.23 14.28
N LYS A 47 9.30 0.13 14.44
CA LYS A 47 9.72 1.43 14.97
C LYS A 47 9.59 2.53 13.94
N ALA A 48 8.99 3.65 14.34
CA ALA A 48 8.98 4.86 13.53
C ALA A 48 10.38 5.48 13.51
N THR A 49 10.84 5.91 12.34
CA THR A 49 12.20 6.47 12.21
C THR A 49 12.24 7.96 12.48
N LYS A 50 11.18 8.69 12.11
CA LYS A 50 11.08 10.15 12.27
C LYS A 50 9.61 10.61 12.35
N PRO A 51 8.88 10.21 13.41
CA PRO A 51 7.48 10.60 13.56
C PRO A 51 7.34 12.13 13.63
N PRO A 52 6.23 12.71 13.13
CA PRO A 52 5.05 12.03 12.58
C PRO A 52 5.12 11.76 11.07
N TYR A 53 6.30 11.85 10.45
CA TYR A 53 6.43 11.73 9.00
C TYR A 53 6.46 10.28 8.54
N THR A 54 5.82 9.98 7.42
CA THR A 54 5.81 8.64 6.84
C THR A 54 5.85 8.71 5.32
N MET A 55 6.53 7.76 4.69
CA MET A 55 6.54 7.62 3.24
C MET A 55 5.39 6.70 2.74
N CYS A 56 5.07 6.75 1.45
CA CYS A 56 3.91 6.02 0.92
C CYS A 56 3.94 4.49 1.07
N VAL A 57 5.12 3.85 0.94
CA VAL A 57 5.25 2.40 1.16
C VAL A 57 5.11 2.04 2.64
N ALA A 58 5.62 2.91 3.53
CA ALA A 58 5.47 2.74 4.97
C ALA A 58 4.02 2.92 5.41
N ALA A 59 3.30 3.83 4.76
CA ALA A 59 1.87 3.99 4.94
C ALA A 59 1.08 2.71 4.63
N GLN A 60 1.48 1.92 3.62
CA GLN A 60 0.78 0.65 3.31
C GLN A 60 0.94 -0.37 4.45
N MET A 61 2.15 -0.49 5.00
CA MET A 61 2.40 -1.34 6.16
C MET A 61 1.67 -0.82 7.42
N GLU A 62 1.61 0.50 7.62
CA GLU A 62 0.84 1.13 8.70
C GLU A 62 -0.65 0.79 8.62
N ILE A 63 -1.24 0.83 7.43
CA ILE A 63 -2.63 0.41 7.19
C ILE A 63 -2.79 -1.09 7.48
N ILE A 64 -1.90 -1.96 7.01
CA ILE A 64 -1.97 -3.41 7.23
C ILE A 64 -1.92 -3.75 8.72
N VAL A 65 -0.92 -3.23 9.46
CA VAL A 65 -0.77 -3.53 10.89
C VAL A 65 -1.95 -2.98 11.69
N THR A 66 -2.42 -1.76 11.38
CA THR A 66 -3.60 -1.19 12.03
C THR A 66 -4.85 -2.04 11.77
N ALA A 67 -5.05 -2.51 10.53
CA ALA A 67 -6.17 -3.36 10.16
C ALA A 67 -6.14 -4.72 10.88
N LEU A 68 -4.97 -5.34 10.98
CA LEU A 68 -4.79 -6.61 11.71
C LEU A 68 -5.09 -6.45 13.20
N ASN A 69 -4.68 -5.34 13.81
CA ASN A 69 -4.99 -5.06 15.21
C ASN A 69 -6.49 -4.89 15.44
N LEU A 70 -7.17 -4.11 14.60
CA LEU A 70 -8.63 -3.94 14.63
C LEU A 70 -9.36 -5.29 14.46
N TYR A 71 -8.90 -6.12 13.53
CA TYR A 71 -9.45 -7.47 13.33
C TYR A 71 -9.33 -8.33 14.58
N GLY A 72 -8.14 -8.42 15.18
CA GLY A 72 -7.96 -9.25 16.36
C GLY A 72 -8.64 -8.68 17.62
N GLU A 73 -8.88 -7.37 17.69
CA GLU A 73 -9.68 -6.75 18.74
C GLU A 73 -11.16 -7.13 18.61
N GLU A 74 -11.70 -7.07 17.39
CA GLU A 74 -13.11 -7.37 17.13
C GLU A 74 -13.42 -8.88 17.20
N THR A 75 -12.53 -9.73 16.70
CA THR A 75 -12.77 -11.17 16.53
C THR A 75 -12.13 -12.05 17.59
N ASN A 76 -11.22 -11.48 18.40
CA ASN A 76 -10.34 -12.23 19.30
C ASN A 76 -9.43 -13.27 18.60
N ASP A 77 -9.30 -13.20 17.27
CA ASP A 77 -8.35 -14.01 16.50
C ASP A 77 -7.02 -13.26 16.33
N ARG A 78 -5.96 -13.77 16.97
CA ARG A 78 -4.58 -13.26 16.88
C ARG A 78 -3.64 -14.18 16.12
N SER A 79 -4.16 -15.19 15.42
CA SER A 79 -3.37 -16.19 14.70
C SER A 79 -2.42 -15.56 13.67
N TYR A 80 -2.81 -14.40 13.12
CA TYR A 80 -2.01 -13.60 12.19
C TYR A 80 -0.63 -13.20 12.75
N GLN A 81 -0.49 -13.03 14.06
CA GLN A 81 0.78 -12.61 14.70
C GLN A 81 1.89 -13.65 14.52
N SER A 82 1.50 -14.92 14.40
CA SER A 82 2.41 -16.06 14.19
C SER A 82 2.56 -16.45 12.72
N TYR A 83 1.86 -15.75 11.81
CA TYR A 83 1.82 -16.18 10.41
C TYR A 83 3.16 -15.98 9.73
N LEU A 84 3.79 -14.80 9.86
CA LEU A 84 5.15 -14.57 9.37
C LEU A 84 6.13 -14.50 10.55
N PRO A 85 7.38 -14.99 10.38
CA PRO A 85 8.47 -14.71 11.32
C PRO A 85 8.69 -13.21 11.53
N ILE A 86 9.20 -12.82 12.71
CA ILE A 86 9.46 -11.40 13.05
C ILE A 86 10.31 -10.66 12.01
N ASN A 87 11.29 -11.34 11.41
CA ASN A 87 12.19 -10.74 10.42
C ASN A 87 11.45 -10.31 9.15
N GLU A 88 10.36 -10.97 8.79
CA GLU A 88 9.54 -10.61 7.62
C GLU A 88 8.90 -9.24 7.78
N TRP A 89 8.50 -8.91 9.02
CA TRP A 89 7.85 -7.64 9.35
C TRP A 89 8.84 -6.51 9.57
N THR A 90 10.04 -6.83 10.06
CA THR A 90 10.94 -5.83 10.64
C THR A 90 12.13 -5.51 9.77
N LYS A 91 12.65 -6.45 8.96
CA LYS A 91 13.90 -6.26 8.21
C LYS A 91 13.66 -5.92 6.74
N LEU A 92 14.48 -5.01 6.21
CA LEU A 92 14.66 -4.79 4.77
C LEU A 92 15.82 -5.64 4.24
N LYS A 93 15.59 -6.96 4.16
CA LYS A 93 16.60 -7.91 3.69
C LYS A 93 15.99 -8.83 2.63
N GLY A 94 16.73 -9.04 1.54
CA GLY A 94 16.37 -10.01 0.50
C GLY A 94 14.95 -9.80 -0.01
N LYS A 95 14.13 -10.84 0.09
CA LYS A 95 12.74 -10.85 -0.42
C LYS A 95 11.70 -10.83 0.70
N SER A 96 12.11 -10.39 1.89
CA SER A 96 11.23 -10.34 3.05
C SER A 96 9.95 -9.58 2.76
N PHE A 97 8.88 -9.87 3.50
CA PHE A 97 7.60 -9.19 3.31
C PHE A 97 7.73 -7.66 3.35
N LYS A 98 8.42 -7.10 4.35
CA LYS A 98 8.71 -5.66 4.44
C LYS A 98 9.55 -5.20 3.25
N SER A 99 10.61 -5.92 2.87
CA SER A 99 11.48 -5.60 1.73
C SER A 99 10.70 -5.46 0.41
N MET A 100 9.76 -6.37 0.16
CA MET A 100 8.90 -6.33 -1.03
C MET A 100 7.89 -5.18 -1.03
N ILE A 101 7.31 -4.84 0.12
CA ILE A 101 6.44 -3.65 0.25
C ILE A 101 7.26 -2.37 0.04
N TRP A 102 8.47 -2.32 0.59
CA TRP A 102 9.42 -1.22 0.42
C TRP A 102 10.02 -1.15 -0.98
N LEU A 103 9.77 -2.10 -1.88
CA LEU A 103 10.45 -2.14 -3.17
C LEU A 103 11.98 -2.04 -3.01
N ALA A 104 12.54 -2.68 -1.98
CA ALA A 104 13.97 -2.64 -1.75
C ALA A 104 14.68 -3.25 -2.96
N GLU A 105 15.90 -2.78 -3.24
CA GLU A 105 16.69 -3.26 -4.35
C GLU A 105 16.88 -4.79 -4.25
N GLY A 106 16.68 -5.50 -5.35
CA GLY A 106 16.78 -6.97 -5.38
C GLY A 106 15.56 -7.74 -4.85
N SER A 107 14.56 -7.07 -4.26
CA SER A 107 13.33 -7.74 -3.76
C SER A 107 12.53 -8.44 -4.87
N GLY A 108 12.66 -7.98 -6.13
CA GLY A 108 11.90 -8.49 -7.28
C GLY A 108 10.40 -8.19 -7.21
N SER A 109 9.99 -7.25 -6.36
CA SER A 109 8.60 -6.85 -6.14
C SER A 109 8.24 -5.60 -6.97
N ASN A 110 7.00 -5.54 -7.47
CA ASN A 110 6.41 -4.30 -8.00
C ASN A 110 5.55 -3.58 -6.97
N GLY A 111 5.34 -4.13 -5.77
CA GLY A 111 4.61 -3.46 -4.72
C GLY A 111 3.97 -4.35 -3.68
N THR A 112 3.01 -3.77 -2.96
CA THR A 112 2.29 -4.44 -1.88
C THR A 112 1.50 -5.65 -2.39
N ALA A 113 0.96 -5.60 -3.61
CA ALA A 113 0.21 -6.72 -4.17
C ALA A 113 1.10 -7.96 -4.38
N ASP A 114 2.31 -7.76 -4.90
CA ASP A 114 3.28 -8.83 -5.10
C ASP A 114 3.72 -9.45 -3.76
N ALA A 115 3.95 -8.61 -2.73
CA ALA A 115 4.26 -9.06 -1.39
C ALA A 115 3.14 -9.92 -0.80
N LEU A 116 1.90 -9.43 -0.84
CA LEU A 116 0.73 -10.17 -0.34
C LEU A 116 0.54 -11.51 -1.08
N ALA A 117 0.66 -11.51 -2.41
CA ALA A 117 0.52 -12.71 -3.21
C ALA A 117 1.62 -13.74 -2.89
N ARG A 118 2.89 -13.29 -2.80
CA ARG A 118 4.02 -14.18 -2.53
C ARG A 118 3.88 -14.89 -1.18
N PHE A 119 3.46 -14.16 -0.14
CA PHE A 119 3.32 -14.71 1.21
C PHE A 119 1.95 -15.36 1.48
N GLY A 120 1.13 -15.58 0.44
CA GLY A 120 -0.16 -16.24 0.56
C GLY A 120 -1.22 -15.42 1.32
N MET A 121 -1.03 -14.11 1.46
CA MET A 121 -1.92 -13.20 2.19
C MET A 121 -2.91 -12.49 1.26
N GLY A 122 -2.85 -12.75 -0.05
CA GLY A 122 -3.64 -12.04 -1.04
C GLY A 122 -3.38 -12.54 -2.46
N LYS A 123 -3.75 -11.72 -3.44
CA LYS A 123 -3.44 -11.97 -4.85
C LYS A 123 -3.27 -10.67 -5.61
N VAL A 124 -2.49 -10.75 -6.70
CA VAL A 124 -2.46 -9.74 -7.75
C VAL A 124 -3.74 -9.85 -8.59
N VAL A 125 -4.32 -8.71 -8.96
CA VAL A 125 -5.54 -8.60 -9.80
C VAL A 125 -5.37 -7.50 -10.83
N SER A 126 -6.24 -7.45 -11.85
CA SER A 126 -6.25 -6.31 -12.79
C SER A 126 -6.85 -5.07 -12.13
N PHE A 127 -6.54 -3.88 -12.67
CA PHE A 127 -7.14 -2.63 -12.19
C PHE A 127 -8.66 -2.66 -12.24
N SER A 128 -9.25 -3.29 -13.26
CA SER A 128 -10.70 -3.42 -13.44
C SER A 128 -11.39 -4.34 -12.42
N GLU A 129 -10.62 -5.15 -11.69
CA GLU A 129 -11.13 -6.05 -10.66
C GLU A 129 -11.01 -5.44 -9.25
N LEU A 130 -10.44 -4.24 -9.10
CA LEU A 130 -10.25 -3.63 -7.79
C LEU A 130 -11.58 -3.32 -7.10
N VAL A 131 -11.54 -3.51 -5.78
CA VAL A 131 -12.59 -3.15 -4.84
C VAL A 131 -12.00 -2.29 -3.71
N PRO A 132 -12.79 -1.48 -3.00
CA PRO A 132 -12.28 -0.68 -1.87
C PRO A 132 -11.47 -1.53 -0.88
N GLY A 133 -10.32 -1.01 -0.45
CA GLY A 133 -9.34 -1.74 0.37
C GLY A 133 -8.30 -2.51 -0.43
N SER A 134 -8.32 -2.44 -1.77
CA SER A 134 -7.23 -2.98 -2.59
C SER A 134 -5.97 -2.10 -2.51
N PHE A 135 -4.81 -2.68 -2.76
CA PHE A 135 -3.53 -1.96 -2.84
C PHE A 135 -3.17 -1.65 -4.28
N ILE A 136 -2.58 -0.47 -4.51
CA ILE A 136 -2.03 -0.05 -5.80
C ILE A 136 -0.62 0.49 -5.58
N ASN A 137 0.38 -0.04 -6.29
CA ASN A 137 1.61 0.70 -6.57
C ASN A 137 1.55 1.22 -8.02
N LEU A 138 1.55 2.54 -8.18
CA LEU A 138 1.38 3.22 -9.46
C LEU A 138 2.67 3.90 -9.91
N ASN A 139 2.83 4.05 -11.22
CA ASN A 139 3.85 4.88 -11.85
C ASN A 139 3.20 6.03 -12.61
N ARG A 140 3.92 7.15 -12.73
CA ARG A 140 3.52 8.34 -13.47
C ARG A 140 4.36 8.54 -14.73
N THR A 141 3.83 9.27 -15.69
CA THR A 141 4.55 9.68 -16.90
C THR A 141 5.76 10.58 -16.62
N SER A 142 5.81 11.21 -15.45
CA SER A 142 6.98 11.97 -14.95
C SER A 142 8.14 11.10 -14.45
N GLY A 143 7.99 9.77 -14.44
CA GLY A 143 9.01 8.83 -13.96
C GLY A 143 9.01 8.61 -12.44
N SER A 144 7.97 9.06 -11.72
CA SER A 144 7.81 8.80 -10.28
C SER A 144 6.78 7.72 -10.00
N GLY A 145 6.85 7.11 -8.82
CA GLY A 145 5.89 6.12 -8.34
C GLY A 145 5.23 6.53 -7.03
N HIS A 146 4.26 5.73 -6.61
CA HIS A 146 3.51 5.91 -5.37
C HIS A 146 2.81 4.60 -4.96
N ALA A 147 2.64 4.37 -3.66
CA ALA A 147 1.90 3.23 -3.11
C ALA A 147 0.64 3.75 -2.41
N THR A 148 -0.52 3.16 -2.67
CA THR A 148 -1.82 3.67 -2.19
C THR A 148 -2.80 2.54 -1.86
N LEU A 149 -3.77 2.87 -1.01
CA LEU A 149 -4.96 2.04 -0.81
C LEU A 149 -6.11 2.59 -1.65
N PHE A 150 -6.63 1.78 -2.57
CA PHE A 150 -7.76 2.09 -3.43
C PHE A 150 -9.06 2.19 -2.63
N LEU A 151 -9.85 3.23 -2.88
CA LEU A 151 -11.14 3.48 -2.23
C LEU A 151 -12.32 3.45 -3.20
N GLY A 152 -12.08 3.50 -4.51
CA GLY A 152 -13.13 3.45 -5.52
C GLY A 152 -12.70 4.11 -6.83
N TYR A 153 -13.37 3.76 -7.92
CA TYR A 153 -13.14 4.37 -9.23
C TYR A 153 -13.75 5.77 -9.27
N ILE A 154 -13.24 6.63 -10.15
CA ILE A 154 -13.83 7.95 -10.39
C ILE A 154 -14.02 8.24 -11.87
N ASN A 155 -15.03 9.07 -12.17
CA ASN A 155 -15.25 9.62 -13.50
C ASN A 155 -14.53 10.97 -13.70
N ASN A 156 -14.71 11.59 -14.87
CA ASN A 156 -14.11 12.87 -15.26
C ASN A 156 -14.43 14.06 -14.34
N THR A 157 -15.45 13.96 -13.48
CA THR A 157 -15.78 14.96 -12.45
C THR A 157 -15.20 14.63 -11.08
N GLY A 158 -14.40 13.58 -10.96
CA GLY A 158 -13.89 13.08 -9.68
C GLY A 158 -14.94 12.36 -8.84
N LYS A 159 -16.15 12.15 -9.35
CA LYS A 159 -17.22 11.44 -8.64
C LYS A 159 -17.00 9.94 -8.68
N HIS A 160 -17.33 9.30 -7.56
CA HIS A 160 -17.23 7.85 -7.42
C HIS A 160 -18.10 7.13 -8.45
N VAL A 161 -17.55 6.06 -9.05
CA VAL A 161 -18.30 5.11 -9.87
C VAL A 161 -18.15 3.70 -9.29
N PRO A 162 -19.24 2.93 -9.22
CA PRO A 162 -19.28 1.70 -8.43
C PRO A 162 -18.52 0.53 -9.06
N LYS A 163 -18.26 0.59 -10.38
CA LYS A 163 -17.62 -0.48 -11.15
C LYS A 163 -16.72 0.13 -12.21
N PHE A 164 -15.75 -0.67 -12.66
CA PHE A 164 -14.92 -0.29 -13.78
C PHE A 164 -15.72 -0.33 -15.10
N ASP A 165 -15.73 0.78 -15.82
CA ASP A 165 -16.30 0.93 -17.16
C ASP A 165 -15.55 2.04 -17.93
N GLU A 166 -16.02 2.35 -19.15
CA GLU A 166 -15.39 3.35 -20.03
C GLU A 166 -15.43 4.79 -19.48
N SER A 167 -16.27 5.08 -18.47
CA SER A 167 -16.34 6.39 -17.82
C SER A 167 -15.23 6.62 -16.80
N VAL A 168 -14.52 5.55 -16.39
CA VAL A 168 -13.44 5.62 -15.41
C VAL A 168 -12.24 6.36 -15.99
N VAL A 169 -11.82 7.40 -15.29
CA VAL A 169 -10.64 8.21 -15.63
C VAL A 169 -9.52 8.09 -14.60
N GLY A 170 -9.76 7.34 -13.53
CA GLY A 170 -8.86 7.26 -12.39
C GLY A 170 -9.51 6.62 -11.17
N PHE A 171 -9.04 6.99 -9.98
CA PHE A 171 -9.53 6.42 -8.73
C PHE A 171 -9.30 7.32 -7.52
N LYS A 172 -10.13 7.15 -6.50
CA LYS A 172 -9.92 7.72 -5.16
C LYS A 172 -9.04 6.77 -4.36
N TYR A 173 -8.09 7.32 -3.61
CA TYR A 173 -7.20 6.52 -2.77
C TYR A 173 -6.87 7.22 -1.44
N TYR A 174 -6.24 6.45 -0.55
CA TYR A 174 -5.61 6.93 0.67
C TYR A 174 -4.12 6.56 0.70
N SER A 175 -3.26 7.51 1.03
CA SER A 175 -1.81 7.28 1.22
C SER A 175 -1.12 8.46 1.88
N SER A 176 0.17 8.32 2.16
CA SER A 176 1.05 9.43 2.54
C SER A 176 1.78 10.02 1.35
N GLN A 177 1.59 11.32 1.10
CA GLN A 177 2.19 12.02 -0.04
C GLN A 177 2.39 13.53 0.21
N GLY A 178 3.32 14.14 -0.53
CA GLY A 178 3.43 15.60 -0.65
C GLY A 178 4.69 16.16 0.00
N LYS A 179 4.56 17.26 0.75
CA LYS A 179 5.66 17.97 1.41
C LYS A 179 5.65 17.74 2.94
N LEU A 180 6.72 18.16 3.61
CA LEU A 180 6.80 18.16 5.09
C LEU A 180 5.65 18.94 5.75
N SER A 181 5.21 20.05 5.13
CA SER A 181 4.04 20.82 5.56
C SER A 181 2.90 20.62 4.58
N GLY A 182 1.70 20.33 5.06
CA GLY A 182 0.49 20.13 4.24
C GLY A 182 0.42 18.81 3.47
N GLY A 183 1.47 17.97 3.55
CA GLY A 183 1.49 16.59 3.07
C GLY A 183 1.29 15.57 4.20
N GLY A 184 1.54 14.30 3.91
CA GLY A 184 1.33 13.18 4.82
C GLY A 184 0.11 12.35 4.43
N MET A 185 -0.42 11.60 5.40
CA MET A 185 -1.59 10.72 5.22
C MET A 185 -2.84 11.52 4.86
N ASP A 186 -3.42 11.28 3.67
CA ASP A 186 -4.57 12.04 3.18
C ASP A 186 -5.35 11.27 2.08
N TYR A 187 -6.58 11.73 1.81
CA TYR A 187 -7.38 11.28 0.66
C TYR A 187 -7.01 12.06 -0.59
N ARG A 188 -6.90 11.36 -1.72
CA ARG A 188 -6.57 11.99 -3.02
C ARG A 188 -7.34 11.35 -4.17
N LEU A 189 -7.39 12.07 -5.29
CA LEU A 189 -7.92 11.61 -6.57
C LEU A 189 -6.77 11.40 -7.55
N ALA A 190 -6.48 10.15 -7.89
CA ALA A 190 -5.57 9.81 -8.97
C ALA A 190 -6.31 9.90 -10.31
N PHE A 191 -5.70 10.57 -11.29
CA PHE A 191 -6.19 10.63 -12.66
C PHE A 191 -5.15 10.05 -13.60
N PHE A 192 -5.62 9.25 -14.54
CA PHE A 192 -4.77 8.71 -15.58
C PHE A 192 -4.21 9.80 -16.48
N ASP A 193 -3.09 9.49 -17.14
CA ASP A 193 -2.45 10.37 -18.09
C ASP A 193 -3.45 10.90 -19.13
N SER A 194 -3.36 12.20 -19.43
CA SER A 194 -4.28 12.91 -20.32
C SER A 194 -5.77 12.95 -19.87
N LYS A 195 -6.08 12.56 -18.62
CA LYS A 195 -7.43 12.60 -18.05
C LYS A 195 -7.57 13.47 -16.79
N CYS A 196 -6.47 14.06 -16.32
CA CYS A 196 -6.53 14.95 -15.16
C CYS A 196 -7.27 16.25 -15.56
N PRO A 197 -8.26 16.71 -14.77
CA PRO A 197 -8.90 17.99 -15.03
C PRO A 197 -7.88 19.12 -14.85
N ASP A 198 -8.00 20.21 -15.62
CA ASP A 198 -7.13 21.39 -15.46
C ASP A 198 -7.46 22.15 -14.16
N GLU A 199 -8.75 22.33 -13.90
CA GLU A 199 -9.25 23.02 -12.71
C GLU A 199 -9.04 22.19 -11.42
N PRO A 200 -8.67 22.83 -10.31
CA PRO A 200 -8.58 22.17 -9.01
C PRO A 200 -9.90 21.51 -8.61
N THR A 201 -9.80 20.42 -7.87
CA THR A 201 -10.94 19.76 -7.23
C THR A 201 -10.94 20.02 -5.73
N ASP A 202 -12.06 19.75 -5.05
CA ASP A 202 -12.16 19.87 -3.58
C ASP A 202 -11.21 18.92 -2.83
N ILE A 203 -10.78 17.84 -3.51
CA ILE A 203 -9.80 16.86 -3.01
C ILE A 203 -8.53 17.02 -3.85
N LYS A 204 -7.34 16.89 -3.24
CA LYS A 204 -6.06 16.99 -3.96
C LYS A 204 -5.94 15.94 -5.08
N ARG A 205 -5.41 16.37 -6.22
CA ARG A 205 -5.24 15.55 -7.42
C ARG A 205 -3.84 14.95 -7.49
N ASP A 206 -3.80 13.77 -8.08
CA ASP A 206 -2.59 13.06 -8.49
C ASP A 206 -2.67 12.74 -9.99
N CYS A 207 -2.06 13.60 -10.80
CA CYS A 207 -2.16 13.55 -12.26
C CYS A 207 -1.04 12.71 -12.90
N GLY A 208 -1.30 12.24 -14.12
CA GLY A 208 -0.29 11.60 -14.96
C GLY A 208 -0.03 10.14 -14.59
N VAL A 209 -0.98 9.50 -13.91
CA VAL A 209 -0.89 8.08 -13.57
C VAL A 209 -0.96 7.24 -14.84
N ILE A 210 -0.03 6.29 -14.99
CA ILE A 210 -0.01 5.40 -16.14
C ILE A 210 -1.10 4.34 -15.96
N TYR A 211 -2.11 4.36 -16.84
CA TYR A 211 -3.03 3.23 -16.97
C TYR A 211 -2.36 2.10 -17.76
N SER A 212 -2.34 0.89 -17.21
CA SER A 212 -1.69 -0.26 -17.83
C SER A 212 -2.12 -1.57 -17.16
N ASP A 213 -2.33 -2.63 -17.95
CA ASP A 213 -2.54 -4.00 -17.43
C ASP A 213 -1.23 -4.66 -16.98
N LYS A 214 -0.08 -4.08 -17.32
CA LYS A 214 1.23 -4.56 -16.86
C LYS A 214 1.45 -4.12 -15.41
N GLN A 215 1.58 -5.11 -14.53
CA GLN A 215 1.80 -4.94 -13.09
C GLN A 215 3.07 -4.13 -12.73
N LYS A 216 4.04 -4.05 -13.64
CA LYS A 216 5.22 -3.20 -13.47
C LYS A 216 4.89 -1.69 -13.43
N TYR A 217 3.81 -1.25 -14.07
CA TYR A 217 3.40 0.15 -14.12
C TYR A 217 2.22 0.47 -13.20
N LEU A 218 1.37 -0.52 -12.97
CA LEU A 218 0.19 -0.41 -12.12
C LEU A 218 0.00 -1.75 -11.41
N ASN A 219 0.71 -1.93 -10.30
CA ASN A 219 0.65 -3.15 -9.50
C ASN A 219 -0.61 -3.09 -8.64
N CYS A 220 -1.52 -4.04 -8.82
CA CYS A 220 -2.81 -4.03 -8.16
C CYS A 220 -3.06 -5.36 -7.45
N GLY A 221 -3.63 -5.31 -6.25
CA GLY A 221 -3.90 -6.53 -5.50
C GLY A 221 -4.84 -6.34 -4.34
N VAL A 222 -5.36 -7.48 -3.88
CA VAL A 222 -6.23 -7.57 -2.71
C VAL A 222 -5.54 -8.36 -1.61
N MET A 223 -5.87 -8.02 -0.38
CA MET A 223 -5.51 -8.78 0.81
C MET A 223 -6.69 -9.67 1.22
N TYR A 224 -6.40 -10.92 1.54
CA TYR A 224 -7.36 -11.84 2.11
C TYR A 224 -7.43 -11.71 3.64
N SER A 225 -8.57 -12.06 4.21
CA SER A 225 -8.73 -12.20 5.65
C SER A 225 -7.81 -13.31 6.19
N PRO A 226 -7.30 -13.19 7.44
CA PRO A 226 -6.34 -14.15 8.00
C PRO A 226 -6.75 -15.62 7.93
N SER A 227 -8.05 -15.92 8.03
CA SER A 227 -8.61 -17.27 7.90
C SER A 227 -8.39 -17.91 6.51
N PHE A 228 -8.10 -17.12 5.49
CA PHE A 228 -7.86 -17.58 4.11
C PHE A 228 -6.39 -17.51 3.69
N TRP A 229 -5.46 -17.20 4.61
CA TRP A 229 -4.05 -17.12 4.28
C TRP A 229 -3.43 -18.50 3.98
N ASP A 230 -2.70 -18.56 2.88
CA ASP A 230 -2.09 -19.79 2.36
C ASP A 230 -0.70 -20.05 2.97
N LYS A 231 -0.69 -20.90 4.01
CA LYS A 231 0.53 -21.34 4.69
C LYS A 231 1.52 -22.07 3.76
N VAL A 232 1.05 -22.72 2.69
CA VAL A 232 1.93 -23.41 1.72
C VAL A 232 2.68 -22.38 0.89
N ALA A 233 1.97 -21.39 0.34
CA ALA A 233 2.58 -20.27 -0.39
C ALA A 233 3.58 -19.51 0.48
N ARG A 234 3.21 -19.19 1.73
CA ARG A 234 4.12 -18.60 2.72
C ARG A 234 5.38 -19.44 2.93
N ASN A 235 5.24 -20.74 3.20
CA ASN A 235 6.41 -21.60 3.47
C ASN A 235 7.35 -21.64 2.26
N ALA A 236 6.80 -21.70 1.04
CA ALA A 236 7.59 -21.64 -0.18
C ALA A 236 8.32 -20.28 -0.34
N ALA A 237 7.67 -19.17 0.02
CA ALA A 237 8.30 -17.86 0.02
C ALA A 237 9.52 -17.79 0.96
N LEU A 238 9.37 -18.29 2.19
CA LEU A 238 10.42 -18.30 3.21
C LEU A 238 11.60 -19.20 2.84
N MET A 239 11.35 -20.37 2.23
CA MET A 239 12.42 -21.26 1.77
C MET A 239 13.27 -20.63 0.66
N ASN A 240 12.65 -19.84 -0.23
CA ASN A 240 13.35 -19.14 -1.31
C ASN A 240 14.27 -18.01 -0.82
N GLU A 241 14.12 -17.54 0.42
CA GLU A 241 14.97 -16.50 1.00
C GLU A 241 16.24 -17.04 1.66
N MET A 242 16.21 -18.28 2.15
CA MET A 242 17.38 -18.87 2.82
C MET A 242 18.60 -19.05 1.91
N GLY A 243 18.42 -18.95 0.58
CA GLY A 243 19.50 -18.99 -0.40
C GLY A 243 20.01 -17.61 -0.86
N ASP A 244 19.44 -16.52 -0.37
CA ASP A 244 19.78 -15.15 -0.78
C ASP A 244 20.52 -14.46 0.38
N GLU A 245 21.85 -14.53 0.40
CA GLU A 245 22.72 -13.81 1.37
C GLU A 245 22.73 -12.29 1.09
N GLY A 246 21.55 -11.69 0.90
CA GLY A 246 21.40 -10.28 0.61
C GLY A 246 21.98 -9.38 1.70
N LEU A 247 22.52 -8.23 1.28
CA LEU A 247 23.01 -7.18 2.17
C LEU A 247 21.89 -6.72 3.12
N GLU A 248 22.20 -6.50 4.40
CA GLU A 248 21.28 -5.76 5.28
C GLU A 248 21.31 -4.28 4.86
N LEU A 249 20.16 -3.79 4.43
CA LEU A 249 19.99 -2.40 4.02
C LEU A 249 19.48 -1.56 5.20
N PRO A 250 19.88 -0.28 5.32
CA PRO A 250 19.26 0.64 6.26
C PRO A 250 17.73 0.65 6.11
N ASP A 251 16.99 0.86 7.20
CA ASP A 251 15.51 0.94 7.18
C ASP A 251 14.94 2.03 6.25
N SER A 252 15.79 2.94 5.77
CA SER A 252 15.48 4.02 4.82
C SER A 252 15.96 3.75 3.38
N TYR A 253 16.63 2.62 3.10
CA TYR A 253 17.18 2.35 1.78
C TYR A 253 16.07 1.87 0.84
N MET A 254 15.81 2.70 -0.16
CA MET A 254 14.69 2.58 -1.09
C MET A 254 15.21 2.68 -2.52
N ASN A 255 14.57 1.96 -3.45
CA ASN A 255 14.89 2.11 -4.86
C ASN A 255 14.51 3.54 -5.32
N PRO A 256 15.49 4.38 -5.70
CA PRO A 256 15.25 5.80 -6.00
C PRO A 256 14.41 6.00 -7.27
N LEU A 257 14.31 4.99 -8.13
CA LEU A 257 13.51 5.04 -9.37
C LEU A 257 12.00 5.17 -9.12
N TYR A 258 11.53 4.95 -7.89
CA TYR A 258 10.11 4.87 -7.59
C TYR A 258 9.53 6.08 -6.85
N LEU A 259 10.31 7.09 -6.42
CA LEU A 259 9.80 7.97 -5.36
C LEU A 259 10.28 9.43 -5.39
N ASN A 260 9.64 10.27 -6.21
CA ASN A 260 9.64 11.73 -5.95
C ASN A 260 8.29 12.27 -5.46
N GLN A 261 7.25 11.42 -5.37
CA GLN A 261 5.98 11.58 -4.62
C GLN A 261 5.30 12.97 -4.64
N THR A 262 5.61 13.82 -5.61
CA THR A 262 5.03 15.16 -5.72
C THR A 262 3.94 15.12 -6.78
N THR A 263 2.74 15.61 -6.47
CA THR A 263 1.64 15.74 -7.43
C THR A 263 1.48 17.16 -7.97
N ALA A 264 0.49 17.35 -8.85
CA ALA A 264 0.13 18.65 -9.41
C ALA A 264 -0.21 19.69 -8.32
N ASP A 265 -0.94 19.28 -7.28
CA ASP A 265 -1.44 20.17 -6.23
C ASP A 265 -0.48 20.28 -5.02
N ASP A 266 0.67 19.60 -5.05
CA ASP A 266 1.69 19.72 -4.00
C ASP A 266 2.64 20.90 -4.25
N LYS A 267 2.57 21.58 -5.41
CA LYS A 267 3.51 22.63 -5.83
C LYS A 267 3.34 23.95 -5.08
#